data_AF-A0A6J4SIU1-F1
#
_entry.id   AF-A0A6J4SIU1-F1
#
_cell.length_a   1.000
_cell.length_b   1.000
_cell.length_c   1.000
_cell.angle_alpha   90.00
_cell.angle_beta   90.00
_cell.angle_gamma   90.00
#
_symmetry.space_group_name_H-M   'P 1'
#
loop_
_entity.id
_entity.type
_entity.pdbx_description
1 polymer ?
#
loop_
_entity_poly.entity_id
_entity_poly.type
_entity_poly.pdbx_seq_one_letter_code
_entity_poly.pdbx_strand_id
1 'polypeptide(L)'
;YVNERVAFGEPISNRQAVAFAVSNIGIELEGMRLTTLRAASRADQERDFSNATAVARQLCSEKGMAIGSDGVGLLGGHGFVTEYPVERWYRDLRAAGLMEGALLV
;
A
#
# COMPACT_ATOMS: atom_id res chain seq x y z
N TYR A 1 -9.92 11.02 6.91
CA TYR A 1 -9.08 11.15 8.13
C TYR A 1 -8.13 12.35 8.11
N VAL A 2 -7.02 12.35 7.35
CA VAL A 2 -5.98 13.41 7.48
C VAL A 2 -6.44 14.83 7.13
N ASN A 3 -7.46 14.96 6.29
CA ASN A 3 -8.10 16.25 5.97
C ASN A 3 -9.08 16.71 7.05
N GLU A 4 -9.56 15.80 7.91
CA GLU A 4 -10.57 16.07 8.94
C GLU A 4 -9.94 16.24 10.32
N ARG A 5 -8.84 15.52 10.59
CA ARG A 5 -8.14 15.60 11.86
C ARG A 5 -7.39 16.93 11.95
N VAL A 6 -7.82 17.77 12.88
CA VAL A 6 -7.17 19.06 13.18
C VAL A 6 -6.17 18.91 14.31
N ALA A 7 -4.95 19.44 14.12
CA ALA A 7 -3.95 19.60 15.16
C ALA A 7 -3.12 20.86 14.90
N PHE A 8 -2.76 21.59 15.95
CA PHE A 8 -2.04 22.85 15.84
C PHE A 8 -2.76 23.87 14.93
N GLY A 9 -4.10 23.94 15.04
CA GLY A 9 -4.93 24.95 14.39
C GLY A 9 -5.36 24.67 12.94
N GLU A 10 -4.92 23.57 12.32
CA GLU A 10 -5.27 23.23 10.93
C GLU A 10 -5.33 21.70 10.70
N PRO A 11 -5.91 21.22 9.59
CA PRO A 11 -5.85 19.82 9.22
C PRO A 11 -4.42 19.29 9.16
N ILE A 12 -4.20 18.06 9.64
CA ILE A 12 -2.86 17.45 9.64
C ILE A 12 -2.32 17.21 8.22
N SER A 13 -3.19 17.16 7.21
CA SER A 13 -2.81 17.13 5.78
C SER A 13 -1.98 18.34 5.35
N ASN A 14 -2.06 19.48 6.04
CA ASN A 14 -1.23 20.67 5.74
C ASN A 14 0.23 20.51 6.20
N ARG A 15 0.53 19.49 7.00
CA ARG A 15 1.90 19.17 7.40
C ARG A 15 2.58 18.43 6.25
N GLN A 16 3.70 18.97 5.75
CA GLN A 16 4.41 18.39 4.60
C GLN A 16 4.73 16.90 4.77
N ALA A 17 5.12 16.45 5.96
CA ALA A 17 5.38 15.03 6.23
C ALA A 17 4.15 14.14 5.95
N VAL A 18 2.94 14.60 6.33
CA VAL A 18 1.67 13.90 6.06
C VAL A 18 1.32 13.98 4.58
N ALA A 19 1.43 15.16 3.97
CA ALA A 19 1.15 15.36 2.55
C ALA A 19 2.04 14.48 1.65
N PHE A 20 3.34 14.40 1.96
CA PHE A 20 4.29 13.57 1.22
C PHE A 20 4.02 12.08 1.42
N ALA A 21 3.72 11.62 2.64
CA ALA A 21 3.34 10.24 2.88
C ALA A 21 2.10 9.84 2.05
N VAL A 22 1.04 10.66 2.07
CA VAL A 22 -0.18 10.42 1.27
C VAL A 22 0.13 10.43 -0.23
N SER A 23 0.95 11.38 -0.70
CA SER A 23 1.34 11.47 -2.11
C SER A 23 2.14 10.24 -2.55
N ASN A 24 3.09 9.79 -1.73
CA ASN A 24 3.90 8.61 -2.01
C ASN A 24 3.04 7.35 -2.05
N ILE A 25 2.10 7.18 -1.11
CA ILE A 25 1.14 6.07 -1.14
C ILE A 25 0.37 6.08 -2.48
N GLY A 26 -0.09 7.26 -2.93
CA GLY A 26 -0.81 7.39 -4.20
C GLY A 26 0.04 7.00 -5.42
N ILE A 27 1.30 7.42 -5.47
CA ILE A 27 2.24 7.10 -6.55
C ILE A 27 2.49 5.59 -6.61
N GLU A 28 2.80 4.98 -5.46
CA GLU A 28 3.12 3.55 -5.38
C GLU A 28 1.88 2.69 -5.69
N LEU A 29 0.69 3.12 -5.24
CA LEU A 29 -0.57 2.45 -5.58
C LEU A 29 -0.81 2.41 -7.09
N GLU A 30 -0.55 3.51 -7.77
CA GLU A 30 -0.70 3.58 -9.23
C GLU A 30 0.36 2.71 -9.94
N GLY A 31 1.60 2.70 -9.44
CA GLY A 31 2.67 1.82 -9.94
C GLY A 31 2.32 0.33 -9.80
N MET A 32 1.83 -0.08 -8.64
CA MET A 32 1.35 -1.45 -8.40
C MET A 32 0.21 -1.80 -9.38
N ARG A 33 -0.81 -0.93 -9.49
CA ARG A 33 -1.94 -1.14 -10.40
C ARG A 33 -1.50 -1.31 -11.85
N LEU A 34 -0.61 -0.44 -12.33
CA LEU A 34 -0.12 -0.46 -13.70
C LEU A 34 0.66 -1.75 -14.01
N THR A 35 1.54 -2.16 -13.10
CA THR A 35 2.34 -3.39 -13.29
C THR A 35 1.47 -4.64 -13.27
N THR A 36 0.49 -4.72 -12.36
CA THR A 36 -0.49 -5.81 -12.32
C THR A 36 -1.32 -5.88 -13.61
N LEU A 37 -1.90 -4.76 -14.05
CA LEU A 37 -2.69 -4.71 -15.28
C LEU A 37 -1.86 -5.03 -16.53
N ARG A 38 -0.59 -4.64 -16.55
CA ARG A 38 0.34 -5.01 -17.63
C ARG A 38 0.59 -6.51 -17.69
N ALA A 39 0.76 -7.17 -16.53
CA ALA A 39 0.92 -8.62 -16.47
C ALA A 39 -0.34 -9.34 -16.96
N ALA A 40 -1.51 -8.93 -16.45
CA ALA A 40 -2.81 -9.47 -16.86
C ALA A 40 -3.06 -9.29 -18.37
N SER A 41 -2.83 -8.09 -18.89
CA SER A 41 -3.01 -7.81 -20.32
C SER A 41 -2.12 -8.67 -21.23
N ARG A 42 -0.91 -9.04 -20.78
CA ARG A 42 -0.07 -9.98 -21.52
C ARG A 42 -0.60 -11.41 -21.48
N ALA A 43 -1.08 -11.85 -20.32
CA ALA A 43 -1.69 -13.17 -20.17
C ALA A 43 -2.94 -13.30 -21.07
N ASP A 44 -3.79 -12.28 -21.11
CA ASP A 44 -4.99 -12.23 -21.98
C ASP A 44 -4.66 -12.28 -23.47
N GLN A 45 -3.46 -11.81 -23.85
CA GLN A 45 -2.95 -11.86 -25.22
C GLN A 45 -2.17 -13.15 -25.53
N GLU A 46 -2.14 -14.13 -24.62
CA GLU A 46 -1.34 -15.35 -24.72
C GLU A 46 0.16 -15.08 -24.96
N ARG A 47 0.67 -13.95 -24.46
CA ARG A 47 2.09 -13.55 -24.55
C ARG A 47 2.81 -13.94 -23.27
N ASP A 48 4.13 -14.14 -23.33
CA ASP A 48 4.92 -14.37 -22.12
C ASP A 48 4.73 -13.24 -21.08
N PHE A 49 4.19 -13.64 -19.94
CA PHE A 49 3.81 -12.79 -18.82
C PHE A 49 4.63 -13.10 -17.56
N SER A 50 5.56 -14.05 -17.61
CA SER A 50 6.31 -14.55 -16.44
C SER A 50 7.07 -13.41 -15.74
N ASN A 51 7.88 -12.66 -16.49
CA ASN A 51 8.63 -11.53 -15.94
C ASN A 51 7.72 -10.39 -15.49
N ALA A 52 6.67 -10.06 -16.26
CA ALA A 52 5.74 -9.00 -15.90
C ALA A 52 5.01 -9.31 -14.58
N THR A 53 4.67 -10.58 -14.36
CA THR A 53 4.06 -11.06 -13.12
C THR A 53 5.03 -11.02 -11.95
N ALA A 54 6.28 -11.45 -12.15
CA ALA A 54 7.32 -11.38 -11.12
C ALA A 54 7.55 -9.94 -10.65
N VAL A 55 7.65 -8.99 -11.59
CA VAL A 55 7.79 -7.56 -11.28
C VAL A 55 6.59 -7.03 -10.51
N ALA A 56 5.36 -7.29 -10.98
CA ALA A 56 4.15 -6.84 -10.30
C ALA A 56 4.04 -7.43 -8.88
N ARG A 57 4.32 -8.73 -8.73
CA ARG A 57 4.30 -9.45 -7.45
C ARG A 57 5.29 -8.85 -6.45
N GLN A 58 6.55 -8.67 -6.87
CA GLN A 58 7.59 -8.10 -6.01
C GLN A 58 7.22 -6.68 -5.56
N LEU A 59 6.76 -5.84 -6.49
CA LEU A 59 6.38 -4.47 -6.18
C LEU A 59 5.21 -4.41 -5.19
N CYS A 60 4.18 -5.23 -5.41
CA CYS A 60 3.02 -5.30 -4.50
C CYS A 60 3.40 -5.80 -3.10
N SER A 61 4.29 -6.80 -2.99
CA SER A 61 4.75 -7.33 -1.71
C SER A 61 5.52 -6.27 -0.91
N GLU A 62 6.45 -5.58 -1.56
CA GLU A 62 7.29 -4.57 -0.92
C GLU A 62 6.48 -3.32 -0.54
N LYS A 63 5.76 -2.74 -1.49
CA LYS A 63 5.03 -1.48 -1.29
C LYS A 63 3.76 -1.66 -0.48
N GLY A 64 3.09 -2.81 -0.58
CA GLY A 64 1.93 -3.13 0.26
C GLY A 64 2.25 -3.06 1.75
N MET A 65 3.37 -3.63 2.19
CA MET A 65 3.79 -3.52 3.59
C MET A 65 4.05 -2.07 4.03
N ALA A 66 4.73 -1.29 3.19
CA ALA A 66 5.02 0.11 3.47
C ALA A 66 3.73 0.94 3.60
N ILE A 67 2.79 0.79 2.65
CA ILE A 67 1.49 1.48 2.66
C ILE A 67 0.68 1.13 3.91
N GLY A 68 0.65 -0.15 4.31
CA GLY A 68 -0.02 -0.56 5.55
C GLY A 68 0.56 0.12 6.79
N SER A 69 1.89 0.17 6.88
CA SER A 69 2.59 0.83 7.99
C SER A 69 2.36 2.34 8.01
N ASP A 70 2.50 3.00 6.86
CA ASP A 70 2.26 4.45 6.71
C ASP A 70 0.81 4.80 7.03
N GLY A 71 -0.15 3.96 6.63
CA GLY A 71 -1.57 4.11 6.96
C GLY A 71 -1.82 4.15 8.47
N VAL A 72 -1.22 3.22 9.24
CA VAL A 72 -1.31 3.24 10.71
C VAL A 72 -0.68 4.53 11.27
N GLY A 73 0.50 4.90 10.76
CA GLY A 73 1.19 6.13 11.17
C GLY A 73 0.38 7.41 10.94
N LEU A 74 -0.29 7.52 9.78
CA LEU A 74 -1.13 8.66 9.40
C LEU A 74 -2.34 8.84 10.31
N LEU A 75 -2.84 7.76 10.94
CA LEU A 75 -3.92 7.81 11.91
C LEU A 75 -3.43 8.05 13.35
N GLY A 76 -2.13 7.91 13.61
CA GLY A 76 -1.55 8.00 14.94
C GLY A 76 -2.12 6.94 15.88
N GLY A 77 -2.49 7.31 17.11
CA GLY A 77 -3.10 6.37 18.07
C GLY A 77 -4.37 5.69 17.55
N HIS A 78 -5.15 6.37 16.69
CA HIS A 78 -6.34 5.77 16.07
C HIS A 78 -6.00 4.65 15.07
N GLY A 79 -4.75 4.60 14.58
CA GLY A 79 -4.28 3.52 13.71
C GLY A 79 -4.06 2.19 14.43
N PHE A 80 -4.15 2.17 15.77
CA PHE A 80 -3.97 0.98 16.61
C PHE A 80 -5.27 0.51 17.29
N VAL A 81 -6.39 1.19 17.06
CA VAL A 81 -7.70 0.78 17.57
C VAL A 81 -8.57 0.24 16.45
N THR A 82 -9.52 -0.63 16.81
CA THR A 82 -10.38 -1.34 15.86
C THR A 82 -11.52 -0.50 15.27
N GLU A 83 -11.67 0.75 15.73
CA GLU A 83 -12.64 1.71 15.17
C GLU A 83 -12.31 2.08 13.72
N TYR A 84 -11.02 2.04 13.35
CA TYR A 84 -10.56 2.27 11.98
C TYR A 84 -10.02 0.97 11.38
N PRO A 85 -10.35 0.66 10.12
CA PRO A 85 -9.95 -0.61 9.49
C PRO A 85 -8.45 -0.71 9.19
N VAL A 86 -7.68 0.37 9.35
CA VAL A 86 -6.27 0.43 8.93
C VAL A 86 -5.38 -0.55 9.69
N GLU A 87 -5.67 -0.82 10.96
CA GLU A 87 -4.92 -1.79 11.76
C GLU A 87 -5.05 -3.20 11.17
N ARG A 88 -6.26 -3.53 10.71
CA ARG A 88 -6.55 -4.81 10.04
C ARG A 88 -5.80 -4.89 8.72
N TRP A 89 -5.88 -3.84 7.90
CA TRP A 89 -5.18 -3.80 6.61
C TRP A 89 -3.67 -3.93 6.78
N TYR A 90 -3.07 -3.29 7.77
CA TYR A 90 -1.66 -3.45 8.08
C TYR A 90 -1.30 -4.91 8.38
N ARG A 91 -2.08 -5.58 9.24
CA ARG A 91 -1.87 -7.01 9.56
C ARG A 91 -2.05 -7.90 8.33
N ASP A 92 -3.09 -7.66 7.54
CA ASP A 92 -3.38 -8.43 6.33
C ASP A 92 -2.24 -8.28 5.29
N LEU A 93 -1.76 -7.06 5.06
CA LEU A 93 -0.65 -6.77 4.14
C LEU A 93 0.67 -7.38 4.63
N ARG A 94 0.90 -7.40 5.94
CA ARG A 94 2.07 -8.06 6.53
C ARG A 94 2.02 -9.57 6.36
N ALA A 95 0.84 -10.17 6.58
CA ALA A 95 0.64 -11.60 6.37
C ALA A 95 0.80 -11.98 4.89
N ALA A 96 0.23 -11.19 3.98
CA ALA A 96 0.36 -11.41 2.53
C ALA A 96 1.83 -11.42 2.09
N GLY A 97 2.62 -10.42 2.49
CA GLY A 97 4.05 -10.35 2.14
C GLY A 97 4.86 -11.55 2.67
N LEU A 98 4.52 -12.07 3.86
CA LEU A 98 5.18 -13.25 4.42
C LEU A 98 4.78 -14.55 3.69
N MET A 99 3.48 -14.76 3.47
CA MET A 99 2.99 -15.94 2.75
C MET A 99 3.58 -16.02 1.35
N GLU A 100 3.69 -14.87 0.67
CA GLU A 100 4.31 -14.74 -0.64
C GLU A 100 5.76 -15.22 -0.69
N GLY A 101 6.54 -15.02 0.38
CA GLY A 101 7.93 -15.48 0.48
C GLY A 101 8.09 -16.92 0.99
N ALA A 102 7.15 -17.41 1.80
CA ALA A 102 7.23 -18.75 2.41
C ALA A 102 6.69 -19.88 1.51
N LEU A 103 5.71 -19.59 0.64
CA LEU A 103 5.07 -20.60 -0.22
C LEU A 103 5.86 -20.92 -1.52
N LEU A 104 6.99 -20.25 -1.74
CA LEU A 104 7.79 -20.34 -2.97
C LEU A 104 9.20 -20.94 -2.78
N VAL A 105 9.44 -21.66 -1.69
CA VAL A 105 10.65 -22.49 -1.49
C VAL A 105 10.30 -23.96 -1.59
#